data_AF-R2TD49-F1
#
_entry.id   AF-R2TD49-F1
#
_cell.length_a   1.000
_cell.length_b   1.000
_cell.length_c   1.000
_cell.angle_alpha   90.00
_cell.angle_beta   90.00
_cell.angle_gamma   90.00
#
_symmetry.space_group_name_H-M   'P 1'
#
loop_
_entity.id
_entity.type
_entity.pdbx_description
1 polymer ?
#
loop_
_entity_poly.entity_id
_entity_poly.type
_entity_poly.pdbx_seq_one_letter_code
_entity_poly.pdbx_strand_id
1 'polypeptide(L)'
;MKFDAEKIKKTTFPVASFSGYRKYDVDDFLYYVAKDYRRFEQDKEDLKEEIEMLTTHQKKQAEEMSKERSEYVVTIHEQKKQIEDLERQLRDLQFKQKQEPVKPTGSTFQEAILISQEAALEIERSAEIEGAKIIEEAHVERGRIIKEAKEEQAQLMREAQAKREGLQQEMARLIEQMEAKKQEMESTRQQELMKLEQEKAVMLEEAKNELAQLAEQMAHTKQELELAKREEINFRDTLIYDYKAALARVNDEKWEHWATAYQEELQKIQA
;
A
#
# COMPACT_ATOMS: atom_id res chain seq x y z
N MET A 1 -6.43 3.62 -24.31
CA MET A 1 -5.03 3.89 -23.93
C MET A 1 -4.10 3.20 -24.93
N LYS A 2 -2.87 3.70 -25.12
CA LYS A 2 -1.93 3.20 -26.14
C LYS A 2 -1.23 1.88 -25.79
N PHE A 3 -1.30 1.44 -24.53
CA PHE A 3 -0.69 0.20 -24.04
C PHE A 3 -1.66 -0.52 -23.09
N ASP A 4 -1.50 -1.83 -22.97
CA ASP A 4 -2.16 -2.70 -21.99
C ASP A 4 -1.08 -3.44 -21.17
N ALA A 5 -1.44 -3.97 -19.99
CA ALA A 5 -0.46 -4.59 -19.09
C ALA A 5 0.31 -5.74 -19.76
N GLU A 6 -0.34 -6.47 -20.67
CA GLU A 6 0.26 -7.56 -21.44
C GLU A 6 1.25 -7.07 -22.51
N LYS A 7 0.97 -5.94 -23.16
CA LYS A 7 1.90 -5.28 -24.09
C LYS A 7 3.11 -4.73 -23.37
N ILE A 8 2.95 -4.18 -22.16
CA ILE A 8 4.08 -3.67 -21.36
C ILE A 8 5.03 -4.82 -21.03
N LYS A 9 4.50 -5.97 -20.58
CA LYS A 9 5.33 -7.17 -20.32
C LYS A 9 6.04 -7.74 -21.55
N LYS A 10 5.44 -7.59 -22.73
CA LYS A 10 5.99 -8.10 -24.00
C LYS A 10 6.83 -7.06 -24.75
N THR A 11 7.00 -5.87 -24.19
CA THR A 11 7.78 -4.80 -24.83
C THR A 11 9.25 -5.13 -24.75
N THR A 12 9.92 -5.15 -25.90
CA THR A 12 11.37 -5.34 -26.00
C THR A 12 12.02 -4.12 -26.64
N PHE A 13 13.15 -3.68 -26.09
CA PHE A 13 13.89 -2.53 -26.60
C PHE A 13 15.14 -2.98 -27.38
N PRO A 14 15.52 -2.28 -28.47
CA PRO A 14 16.78 -2.52 -29.15
C PRO A 14 17.97 -2.22 -28.23
N VAL A 15 18.97 -3.10 -28.22
CA VAL A 15 20.16 -2.97 -27.36
C VAL A 15 21.17 -2.04 -28.04
N ALA A 16 21.49 -0.92 -27.40
CA ALA A 16 22.54 0.00 -27.86
C ALA A 16 23.90 -0.40 -27.28
N SER A 17 24.93 -0.53 -28.13
CA SER A 17 26.23 -1.12 -27.75
C SER A 17 27.13 -0.23 -26.89
N PHE A 18 26.83 1.07 -26.75
CA PHE A 18 27.77 2.05 -26.14
C PHE A 18 27.21 2.82 -24.94
N SER A 19 25.90 3.10 -24.87
CA SER A 19 25.28 3.73 -23.69
C SER A 19 23.79 3.44 -23.67
N GLY A 20 23.34 2.65 -22.70
CA GLY A 20 21.93 2.29 -22.54
C GLY A 20 21.61 1.98 -21.08
N TYR A 21 20.33 2.03 -20.74
CA TYR A 21 19.86 1.56 -19.44
C TYR A 21 20.12 0.06 -19.31
N ARG A 22 20.47 -0.38 -18.10
CA ARG A 22 20.71 -1.79 -17.84
C ARG A 22 19.40 -2.55 -18.05
N LYS A 23 19.47 -3.60 -18.88
CA LYS A 23 18.30 -4.42 -19.23
C LYS A 23 17.53 -4.90 -17.99
N TYR A 24 18.26 -5.41 -16.98
CA TYR A 24 17.65 -5.91 -15.75
C TYR A 24 16.83 -4.84 -15.02
N ASP A 25 17.39 -3.62 -14.85
CA ASP A 25 16.71 -2.53 -14.15
C ASP A 25 15.46 -2.06 -14.91
N VAL A 26 15.51 -2.08 -16.24
CA VAL A 26 14.36 -1.75 -17.10
C VAL A 26 13.29 -2.83 -17.03
N ASP A 27 13.68 -4.11 -17.10
CA ASP A 27 12.75 -5.24 -17.01
C ASP A 27 12.05 -5.28 -15.64
N ASP A 28 12.78 -5.04 -14.54
CA ASP A 28 12.21 -4.97 -13.19
C ASP A 28 11.26 -3.78 -13.04
N PHE A 29 11.64 -2.60 -13.54
CA PHE A 29 10.76 -1.43 -13.54
C PHE A 29 9.48 -1.67 -14.34
N LEU A 30 9.57 -2.25 -15.54
CA LEU A 30 8.40 -2.54 -16.38
C LEU A 30 7.50 -3.62 -15.78
N TYR A 31 8.04 -4.54 -14.99
CA TYR A 31 7.25 -5.49 -14.23
C TYR A 31 6.34 -4.79 -13.21
N TYR A 32 6.87 -3.84 -12.43
CA TYR A 32 6.06 -3.05 -11.49
C TYR A 32 5.04 -2.16 -12.23
N VAL A 33 5.45 -1.52 -13.32
CA VAL A 33 4.53 -0.70 -14.14
C VAL A 33 3.38 -1.54 -14.68
N ALA A 34 3.63 -2.77 -15.17
CA ALA A 34 2.57 -3.65 -15.65
C ALA A 34 1.63 -4.10 -14.53
N LYS A 35 2.16 -4.32 -13.31
CA LYS A 35 1.36 -4.66 -12.13
C LYS A 35 0.44 -3.51 -11.74
N ASP A 36 0.98 -2.29 -11.69
CA ASP A 36 0.19 -1.09 -11.37
C ASP A 36 -0.85 -0.80 -12.45
N TYR A 37 -0.52 -1.00 -13.72
CA TYR A 37 -1.48 -0.84 -14.82
C TYR A 37 -2.68 -1.78 -14.69
N ARG A 38 -2.41 -3.05 -14.36
CA ARG A 38 -3.48 -4.04 -14.13
C ARG A 38 -4.35 -3.65 -12.95
N ARG A 39 -3.75 -3.14 -11.86
CA ARG A 39 -4.49 -2.64 -10.70
C ARG A 39 -5.37 -1.46 -11.08
N PHE A 40 -4.85 -0.48 -11.83
CA PHE A 40 -5.66 0.66 -12.29
C PHE A 40 -6.79 0.25 -13.24
N GLU A 41 -6.62 -0.79 -14.05
CA GLU A 41 -7.70 -1.33 -14.87
C GLU A 41 -8.80 -1.95 -14.00
N GLN A 42 -8.44 -2.71 -12.96
CA GLN A 42 -9.39 -3.26 -12.00
C GLN A 42 -10.12 -2.17 -11.22
N ASP A 43 -9.39 -1.23 -10.62
CA ASP A 43 -9.98 -0.12 -9.87
C ASP A 43 -10.95 0.70 -10.76
N LYS A 44 -10.66 0.82 -12.06
CA LYS A 44 -11.53 1.50 -13.02
C LYS A 44 -12.80 0.70 -13.33
N GLU A 45 -12.71 -0.62 -13.43
CA GLU A 45 -13.89 -1.49 -13.60
C GLU A 45 -14.78 -1.43 -12.35
N ASP A 46 -14.19 -1.58 -11.16
CA ASP A 46 -14.90 -1.49 -9.88
C ASP A 46 -15.60 -0.13 -9.71
N LEU A 47 -14.92 0.97 -10.02
CA LEU A 47 -15.51 2.32 -9.98
C LEU A 47 -16.66 2.50 -10.99
N LYS A 48 -16.60 1.84 -12.15
CA LYS A 48 -17.71 1.89 -13.11
C LYS A 48 -18.94 1.15 -12.59
N GLU A 49 -18.75 -0.03 -12.00
CA GLU A 49 -19.84 -0.78 -11.37
C GLU A 49 -20.47 0.00 -10.21
N GLU A 50 -19.65 0.66 -9.39
CA GLU A 50 -20.13 1.51 -8.30
C GLU A 50 -20.95 2.71 -8.82
N ILE A 51 -20.48 3.37 -9.88
CA ILE A 51 -21.24 4.47 -10.53
C ILE A 51 -22.58 3.97 -11.07
N GLU A 52 -22.62 2.79 -11.69
CA GLU A 52 -23.85 2.21 -12.22
C GLU A 52 -24.85 1.87 -11.10
N MET A 53 -24.37 1.27 -10.01
CA MET A 53 -25.14 0.99 -8.80
C MET A 53 -25.69 2.27 -8.16
N LEU A 54 -24.87 3.31 -8.00
CA LEU A 54 -25.32 4.59 -7.45
C LEU A 54 -26.33 5.29 -8.35
N THR A 55 -26.13 5.22 -9.68
CA THR A 55 -27.06 5.82 -10.66
C THR A 55 -28.42 5.12 -10.62
N THR A 56 -28.44 3.79 -10.53
CA THR A 56 -29.70 3.03 -10.41
C THR A 56 -30.41 3.30 -9.09
N HIS A 57 -29.66 3.43 -7.98
CA HIS A 57 -30.22 3.80 -6.68
C HIS A 57 -30.83 5.21 -6.71
N GLN A 58 -30.11 6.21 -7.25
CA GLN A 58 -30.63 7.57 -7.41
C GLN A 58 -31.91 7.61 -8.27
N LYS A 59 -31.95 6.83 -9.35
CA LYS A 59 -33.13 6.75 -10.20
C LYS A 59 -34.34 6.18 -9.45
N LYS A 60 -34.15 5.09 -8.69
CA LYS A 60 -35.21 4.51 -7.84
C LYS A 60 -35.72 5.51 -6.80
N GLN A 61 -34.80 6.19 -6.11
CA GLN A 61 -35.15 7.19 -5.12
C GLN A 61 -35.93 8.36 -5.74
N ALA A 62 -35.54 8.81 -6.94
CA ALA A 62 -36.27 9.85 -7.66
C ALA A 62 -37.69 9.40 -8.07
N GLU A 63 -37.86 8.14 -8.49
CA GLU A 63 -39.16 7.55 -8.81
C GLU A 63 -40.06 7.44 -7.57
N GLU A 64 -39.52 7.00 -6.42
CA GLU A 64 -40.23 6.94 -5.15
C GLU A 64 -40.69 8.32 -4.68
N MET A 65 -39.77 9.30 -4.67
CA MET A 65 -40.09 10.69 -4.33
C MET A 65 -41.15 11.29 -5.27
N SER A 66 -41.13 10.92 -6.56
CA SER A 66 -42.15 11.35 -7.51
C SER A 66 -43.52 10.73 -7.23
N LYS A 67 -43.56 9.46 -6.81
CA LYS A 67 -44.81 8.79 -6.42
C LYS A 67 -45.40 9.41 -5.16
N GLU A 68 -44.60 9.60 -4.11
CA GLU A 68 -45.04 10.27 -2.88
C GLU A 68 -45.57 11.68 -3.17
N ARG A 69 -44.86 12.46 -4.00
CA ARG A 69 -45.35 13.79 -4.41
C ARG A 69 -46.72 13.72 -5.09
N SER A 70 -46.94 12.73 -5.95
CA SER A 70 -48.23 12.56 -6.63
C SER A 70 -49.36 12.20 -5.64
N GLU A 71 -49.08 11.35 -4.65
CA GLU A 71 -50.03 10.97 -3.59
C GLU A 71 -50.38 12.15 -2.68
N TYR A 72 -49.39 12.97 -2.32
CA TYR A 72 -49.63 14.20 -1.56
C TYR A 72 -50.49 15.19 -2.34
N VAL A 73 -50.28 15.34 -3.66
CA VAL A 73 -51.09 16.24 -4.49
C VAL A 73 -52.55 15.77 -4.54
N VAL A 74 -52.80 14.46 -4.65
CA VAL A 74 -54.16 13.91 -4.62
C VAL A 74 -54.82 14.17 -3.26
N THR A 75 -54.12 13.87 -2.17
CA THR A 75 -54.61 14.08 -0.80
C THR A 75 -54.96 15.55 -0.55
N ILE A 76 -54.10 16.48 -0.98
CA ILE A 76 -54.36 17.93 -0.87
C ILE A 76 -55.61 18.33 -1.66
N HIS A 77 -55.82 17.75 -2.85
CA HIS A 77 -56.98 18.06 -3.68
C HIS A 77 -58.28 17.55 -3.03
N GLU A 78 -58.26 16.37 -2.44
CA GLU A 78 -59.40 15.83 -1.68
C GLU A 78 -59.71 16.67 -0.44
N GLN A 79 -58.69 17.02 0.35
CA GLN A 79 -58.86 17.90 1.52
C GLN A 79 -59.43 19.26 1.13
N LYS A 80 -58.94 19.86 0.03
CA LYS A 80 -59.47 21.12 -0.48
C LYS A 80 -60.95 21.01 -0.85
N LYS A 81 -61.34 19.92 -1.52
CA LYS A 81 -62.74 19.66 -1.87
C LYS A 81 -63.62 19.51 -0.62
N GLN A 82 -63.15 18.79 0.40
CA GLN A 82 -63.86 18.65 1.67
C GLN A 82 -64.06 20.01 2.35
N ILE A 83 -63.04 20.87 2.34
CA ILE A 83 -63.15 22.24 2.87
C ILE A 83 -64.19 23.05 2.09
N GLU A 84 -64.16 23.02 0.75
CA GLU A 84 -65.14 23.72 -0.09
C GLU A 84 -66.58 23.23 0.17
N ASP A 85 -66.78 21.92 0.35
CA ASP A 85 -68.09 21.33 0.66
C ASP A 85 -68.57 21.75 2.07
N LEU A 86 -67.69 21.74 3.08
CA LEU A 86 -68.00 22.22 4.43
C LEU A 86 -68.35 23.71 4.43
N GLU A 87 -67.61 24.54 3.68
CA GLU A 87 -67.93 25.97 3.55
C GLU A 87 -69.29 26.22 2.87
N ARG A 88 -69.69 25.37 1.91
CA ARG A 88 -71.03 25.44 1.30
C ARG A 88 -72.11 25.10 2.31
N GLN A 89 -71.93 24.02 3.08
CA GLN A 89 -72.88 23.63 4.13
C GLN A 89 -73.04 24.73 5.18
N LEU A 90 -71.94 25.38 5.59
CA LEU A 90 -71.94 26.50 6.52
C LEU A 90 -72.72 27.70 5.97
N ARG A 91 -72.52 28.05 4.68
CA ARG A 91 -73.26 29.12 4.01
C ARG A 91 -74.76 28.82 3.91
N ASP A 92 -75.14 27.59 3.58
CA ASP A 92 -76.55 27.18 3.47
C ASP A 92 -77.26 27.19 4.84
N LEU A 93 -76.58 26.79 5.91
CA LEU A 93 -77.10 26.89 7.28
C LEU A 93 -77.31 28.34 7.72
N GLN A 94 -76.35 29.22 7.43
CA GLN A 94 -76.48 30.66 7.71
C GLN A 94 -77.62 31.30 6.90
N PHE A 95 -77.88 30.82 5.68
CA PHE A 95 -78.98 31.32 4.86
C PHE A 95 -80.36 30.84 5.36
N LYS A 96 -80.46 29.58 5.81
CA LYS A 96 -81.69 29.03 6.42
C LYS A 96 -82.03 29.70 7.74
N GLN A 97 -81.05 30.03 8.58
CA GLN A 97 -81.27 30.83 9.80
C GLN A 97 -81.83 32.24 9.53
N LYS A 98 -81.58 32.80 8.34
CA LYS A 98 -82.11 34.13 7.94
C LYS A 98 -83.51 34.08 7.32
N GLN A 99 -84.09 32.90 7.04
CA GLN A 99 -85.36 32.74 6.34
C GLN A 99 -86.52 32.17 7.17
N GLU A 100 -86.33 31.83 8.45
CA GLU A 100 -87.47 31.46 9.30
C GLU A 100 -88.28 32.70 9.73
N PRO A 101 -89.59 32.79 9.42
CA PRO A 101 -90.42 33.89 9.88
C PRO A 101 -90.70 33.72 11.38
N VAL A 102 -90.17 34.65 12.18
CA VAL A 102 -90.50 34.80 13.60
C VAL A 102 -92.01 35.06 13.72
N LYS A 103 -92.76 34.04 14.17
CA LYS A 103 -94.14 34.19 14.61
C LYS A 103 -94.17 34.78 16.03
N PRO A 104 -95.06 35.75 16.31
CA PRO A 104 -95.16 36.33 17.64
C PRO A 104 -96.03 35.41 18.51
N THR A 105 -95.40 34.68 19.42
CA THR A 105 -96.07 34.08 20.58
C THR A 105 -95.33 34.50 21.84
N GLY A 106 -96.07 35.14 22.75
CA GLY A 106 -95.56 35.91 23.87
C GLY A 106 -94.72 35.13 24.87
N SER A 107 -93.82 35.87 25.53
CA SER A 107 -92.92 35.53 26.64
C SER A 107 -91.99 34.32 26.46
N THR A 108 -92.49 33.18 26.00
CA THR A 108 -91.75 31.91 25.83
C THR A 108 -90.75 31.92 24.67
N PHE A 109 -91.02 32.63 23.55
CA PHE A 109 -90.06 32.73 22.44
C PHE A 109 -88.89 33.69 22.74
N GLN A 110 -89.16 34.79 23.46
CA GLN A 110 -88.11 35.68 23.95
C GLN A 110 -87.25 34.99 25.03
N GLU A 111 -87.86 34.21 25.93
CA GLU A 111 -87.12 33.33 26.85
C GLU A 111 -86.28 32.30 26.08
N ALA A 112 -86.83 31.65 25.05
CA ALA A 112 -86.07 30.68 24.25
C ALA A 112 -84.88 31.32 23.51
N ILE A 113 -85.01 32.54 23.00
CA ILE A 113 -83.89 33.29 22.40
C ILE A 113 -82.83 33.63 23.46
N LEU A 114 -83.25 34.11 24.63
CA LEU A 114 -82.34 34.42 25.74
C LEU A 114 -81.58 33.16 26.20
N ILE A 115 -82.28 32.05 26.41
CA ILE A 115 -81.69 30.75 26.76
C ILE A 115 -80.73 30.27 25.66
N SER A 116 -81.08 30.45 24.38
CA SER A 116 -80.23 30.05 23.26
C SER A 116 -78.97 30.93 23.15
N GLN A 117 -79.09 32.23 23.42
CA GLN A 117 -77.93 33.14 23.47
C GLN A 117 -77.03 32.83 24.66
N GLU A 118 -77.61 32.55 25.82
CA GLU A 118 -76.88 32.18 27.03
C GLU A 118 -76.15 30.84 26.84
N ALA A 119 -76.82 29.84 26.25
CA ALA A 119 -76.19 28.57 25.87
C ALA A 119 -75.10 28.75 24.79
N ALA A 120 -75.30 29.62 23.80
CA ALA A 120 -74.29 29.90 22.78
C ALA A 120 -73.04 30.57 23.38
N LEU A 121 -73.22 31.54 24.29
CA LEU A 121 -72.12 32.19 25.01
C LEU A 121 -71.39 31.22 25.94
N GLU A 122 -72.11 30.28 26.55
CA GLU A 122 -71.53 29.26 27.42
C GLU A 122 -70.74 28.20 26.62
N ILE A 123 -71.21 27.84 25.43
CA ILE A 123 -70.48 27.01 24.46
C ILE A 123 -69.23 27.74 23.96
N GLU A 124 -69.34 29.04 23.63
CA GLU A 124 -68.21 29.86 23.18
C GLU A 124 -67.12 29.94 24.26
N ARG A 125 -67.50 30.26 25.51
CA ARG A 125 -66.56 30.25 26.64
C ARG A 125 -65.93 28.88 26.88
N SER A 126 -66.72 27.81 26.78
CA SER A 126 -66.20 26.45 26.99
C SER A 126 -65.20 26.08 25.89
N ALA A 127 -65.50 26.42 24.64
CA ALA A 127 -64.59 26.20 23.51
C ALA A 127 -63.32 27.05 23.60
N GLU A 128 -63.39 28.29 24.10
CA GLU A 128 -62.22 29.13 24.34
C GLU A 128 -61.32 28.53 25.43
N ILE A 129 -61.90 28.07 26.55
CA ILE A 129 -61.16 27.44 27.65
C ILE A 129 -60.50 26.14 27.19
N GLU A 130 -61.23 25.30 26.47
CA GLU A 130 -60.72 24.02 25.97
C GLU A 130 -59.67 24.21 24.88
N GLY A 131 -59.86 25.19 23.99
CA GLY A 131 -58.87 25.60 23.00
C GLY A 131 -57.59 26.12 23.63
N ALA A 132 -57.68 26.97 24.66
CA ALA A 132 -56.53 27.45 25.41
C ALA A 132 -55.76 26.30 26.08
N LYS A 133 -56.49 25.34 26.67
CA LYS A 133 -55.90 24.15 27.31
C LYS A 133 -55.14 23.28 26.31
N ILE A 134 -55.71 23.02 25.13
CA ILE A 134 -55.05 22.23 24.07
C ILE A 134 -53.76 22.92 23.61
N ILE A 135 -53.77 24.25 23.44
CA ILE A 135 -52.60 25.02 23.04
C ILE A 135 -51.50 24.95 24.12
N GLU A 136 -51.87 25.08 25.39
CA GLU A 136 -50.94 24.99 26.51
C GLU A 136 -50.31 23.59 26.63
N GLU A 137 -51.11 22.54 26.54
CA GLU A 137 -50.63 21.15 26.51
C GLU A 137 -49.69 20.90 25.32
N ALA A 138 -50.03 21.39 24.13
CA ALA A 138 -49.16 21.30 22.96
C ALA A 138 -47.83 22.06 23.14
N HIS A 139 -47.84 23.21 23.82
CA HIS A 139 -46.62 23.95 24.13
C HIS A 139 -45.73 23.24 25.13
N VAL A 140 -46.31 22.63 26.17
CA VAL A 140 -45.59 21.82 27.15
C VAL A 140 -44.95 20.61 26.47
N GLU A 141 -45.71 19.88 25.65
CA GLU A 141 -45.22 18.68 24.96
C GLU A 141 -44.13 19.05 23.93
N ARG A 142 -44.32 20.14 23.18
CA ARG A 142 -43.27 20.68 22.29
C ARG A 142 -42.00 21.03 23.07
N GLY A 143 -42.14 21.65 24.24
CA GLY A 143 -41.02 21.97 25.12
C GLY A 143 -40.27 20.71 25.58
N ARG A 144 -41.01 19.66 25.94
CA ARG A 144 -40.47 18.36 26.32
C ARG A 144 -39.69 17.71 25.18
N ILE A 145 -40.28 17.61 23.99
CA ILE A 145 -39.64 17.03 22.79
C ILE A 145 -38.34 17.77 22.45
N ILE A 146 -38.33 19.10 22.50
CA ILE A 146 -37.12 19.90 22.23
C ILE A 146 -36.05 19.63 23.29
N LYS A 147 -36.44 19.47 24.55
CA LYS A 147 -35.49 19.19 25.63
C LYS A 147 -34.87 17.80 25.48
N GLU A 148 -35.70 16.77 25.24
CA GLU A 148 -35.23 15.40 24.99
C GLU A 148 -34.30 15.34 23.77
N ALA A 149 -34.67 15.99 22.66
CA ALA A 149 -33.82 16.05 21.47
C ALA A 149 -32.46 16.74 21.71
N LYS A 150 -32.43 17.80 22.55
CA LYS A 150 -31.17 18.46 22.94
C LYS A 150 -30.30 17.58 23.84
N GLU A 151 -30.90 16.84 24.76
CA GLU A 151 -30.19 15.92 25.64
C GLU A 151 -29.59 14.76 24.84
N GLU A 152 -30.36 14.17 23.92
CA GLU A 152 -29.90 13.12 23.02
C GLU A 152 -28.76 13.61 22.10
N GLN A 153 -28.91 14.80 21.51
CA GLN A 153 -27.85 15.41 20.72
C GLN A 153 -26.56 15.62 21.55
N ALA A 154 -26.69 16.12 22.78
CA ALA A 154 -25.54 16.34 23.66
C ALA A 154 -24.87 15.01 24.04
N GLN A 155 -25.65 13.94 24.25
CA GLN A 155 -25.11 12.61 24.53
C GLN A 155 -24.37 12.03 23.32
N LEU A 156 -24.97 12.09 22.13
CA LEU A 156 -24.33 11.64 20.88
C LEU A 156 -23.00 12.38 20.62
N MET A 157 -22.97 13.70 20.87
CA MET A 157 -21.75 14.49 20.74
C MET A 157 -20.66 14.06 21.72
N ARG A 158 -21.01 13.78 22.99
CA ARG A 158 -20.05 13.25 23.98
C ARG A 158 -19.53 11.88 23.60
N GLU A 159 -20.40 10.98 23.16
CA GLU A 159 -20.01 9.63 22.73
C GLU A 159 -19.11 9.67 21.49
N ALA A 160 -19.44 10.51 20.51
CA ALA A 160 -18.61 10.73 19.34
C ALA A 160 -17.24 11.30 19.69
N GLN A 161 -17.19 12.26 20.63
CA GLN A 161 -15.94 12.85 21.09
C GLN A 161 -15.08 11.83 21.86
N ALA A 162 -15.68 11.05 22.77
CA ALA A 162 -14.97 10.00 23.50
C ALA A 162 -14.40 8.92 22.55
N LYS A 163 -15.18 8.50 21.53
CA LYS A 163 -14.68 7.59 20.49
C LYS A 163 -13.52 8.18 19.71
N ARG A 164 -13.61 9.46 19.33
CA ARG A 164 -12.53 10.15 18.63
C ARG A 164 -11.25 10.23 19.47
N GLU A 165 -11.37 10.58 20.74
CA GLU A 165 -10.24 10.64 21.67
C GLU A 165 -9.60 9.26 21.87
N GLY A 166 -10.41 8.20 22.01
CA GLY A 166 -9.92 6.82 22.08
C GLY A 166 -9.14 6.40 20.83
N LEU A 167 -9.68 6.67 19.64
CA LEU A 167 -9.00 6.40 18.36
C LEU A 167 -7.69 7.20 18.22
N GLN A 168 -7.67 8.46 18.67
CA GLN A 168 -6.46 9.28 18.63
C GLN A 168 -5.37 8.73 19.56
N GLN A 169 -5.72 8.26 20.76
CA GLN A 169 -4.78 7.63 21.68
C GLN A 169 -4.25 6.30 21.13
N GLU A 170 -5.11 5.46 20.55
CA GLU A 170 -4.70 4.21 19.91
C GLU A 170 -3.76 4.47 18.74
N MET A 171 -4.07 5.46 17.89
CA MET A 171 -3.22 5.83 16.76
C MET A 171 -1.84 6.33 17.23
N ALA A 172 -1.80 7.18 18.27
CA ALA A 172 -0.54 7.66 18.84
C ALA A 172 0.31 6.51 19.39
N ARG A 173 -0.31 5.57 20.11
CA ARG A 173 0.35 4.38 20.64
C ARG A 173 0.89 3.48 19.54
N LEU A 174 0.15 3.32 18.45
CA LEU A 174 0.56 2.50 17.31
C LEU A 174 1.74 3.14 16.55
N ILE A 175 1.75 4.46 16.40
CA ILE A 175 2.89 5.19 15.85
C ILE A 175 4.14 4.98 16.70
N GLU A 176 4.03 5.13 18.03
CA GLU A 176 5.15 4.92 18.96
C GLU A 176 5.69 3.48 18.87
N GLN A 177 4.81 2.47 18.82
CA GLN A 177 5.21 1.08 18.64
C GLN A 177 5.92 0.81 17.30
N MET A 178 5.44 1.43 16.22
CA MET A 178 6.05 1.29 14.90
C MET A 178 7.42 1.97 14.83
N GLU A 179 7.57 3.12 15.47
CA GLU A 179 8.85 3.84 15.58
C GLU A 179 9.86 3.03 16.41
N ALA A 180 9.44 2.45 17.53
CA ALA A 180 10.28 1.57 18.34
C ALA A 180 10.76 0.33 17.55
N LYS A 181 9.84 -0.34 16.84
CA LYS A 181 10.20 -1.49 15.97
C LYS A 181 11.15 -1.10 14.85
N LYS A 182 10.97 0.08 14.25
CA LYS A 182 11.88 0.60 13.22
C LYS A 182 13.29 0.78 13.79
N GLN A 183 13.41 1.42 14.96
CA GLN A 183 14.70 1.62 15.63
C GLN A 183 15.37 0.29 16.00
N GLU A 184 14.59 -0.69 16.48
CA GLU A 184 15.09 -2.02 16.80
C GLU A 184 15.65 -2.71 15.54
N MET A 185 14.89 -2.74 14.43
CA MET A 185 15.37 -3.31 13.17
C MET A 185 16.62 -2.59 12.62
N GLU A 186 16.67 -1.26 12.71
CA GLU A 186 17.84 -0.48 12.29
C GLU A 186 19.07 -0.82 13.13
N SER A 187 18.90 -1.00 14.45
CA SER A 187 19.97 -1.43 15.35
C SER A 187 20.47 -2.84 15.03
N THR A 188 19.55 -3.81 14.85
CA THR A 188 19.91 -5.18 14.46
C THR A 188 20.66 -5.20 13.13
N ARG A 189 20.18 -4.45 12.13
CA ARG A 189 20.85 -4.34 10.83
C ARG A 189 22.26 -3.77 10.95
N GLN A 190 22.46 -2.75 11.77
CA GLN A 190 23.79 -2.17 12.00
C GLN A 190 24.74 -3.17 12.68
N GLN A 191 24.25 -3.94 13.66
CA GLN A 191 25.03 -4.98 14.31
C GLN A 191 25.42 -6.11 13.35
N GLU A 192 24.49 -6.55 12.49
CA GLU A 192 24.77 -7.56 11.47
C GLU A 192 25.78 -7.07 10.43
N LEU A 193 25.66 -5.83 9.97
CA LEU A 193 26.63 -5.23 9.06
C LEU A 193 28.03 -5.18 9.69
N MET A 194 28.12 -4.77 10.96
CA MET A 194 29.40 -4.74 11.68
C MET A 194 30.02 -6.12 11.82
N LYS A 195 29.21 -7.15 12.11
CA LYS A 195 29.69 -8.55 12.16
C LYS A 195 30.21 -9.01 10.80
N LEU A 196 29.46 -8.76 9.73
CA LEU A 196 29.88 -9.12 8.37
C LEU A 196 31.16 -8.39 7.93
N GLU A 197 31.32 -7.12 8.30
CA GLU A 197 32.56 -6.37 8.04
C GLU A 197 33.74 -6.96 8.82
N GLN A 198 33.53 -7.36 10.07
CA GLN A 198 34.55 -8.02 10.88
C GLN A 198 34.94 -9.39 10.32
N GLU A 199 33.96 -10.23 9.96
CA GLU A 199 34.19 -11.53 9.33
C GLU A 199 34.94 -11.39 8.00
N LYS A 200 34.55 -10.42 7.17
CA LYS A 200 35.25 -10.11 5.93
C LYS A 200 36.70 -9.69 6.17
N ALA A 201 36.96 -8.88 7.20
CA ALA A 201 38.31 -8.44 7.54
C ALA A 201 39.19 -9.63 7.98
N VAL A 202 38.65 -10.54 8.79
CA VAL A 202 39.34 -11.77 9.21
C VAL A 202 39.65 -12.66 8.02
N MET A 203 38.66 -12.98 7.18
CA MET A 203 38.87 -13.80 5.99
C MET A 203 39.89 -13.21 5.02
N LEU A 204 39.91 -11.88 4.88
CA LEU A 204 40.88 -11.19 4.02
C LEU A 204 42.30 -11.26 4.59
N GLU A 205 42.46 -11.23 5.90
CA GLU A 205 43.76 -11.39 6.56
C GLU A 205 44.25 -12.84 6.49
N GLU A 206 43.36 -13.82 6.69
CA GLU A 206 43.66 -15.24 6.49
C GLU A 206 44.11 -15.51 5.05
N ALA A 207 43.38 -15.03 4.04
CA ALA A 207 43.74 -15.19 2.64
C ALA A 207 45.09 -14.54 2.29
N LYS A 208 45.42 -13.38 2.89
CA LYS A 208 46.74 -12.76 2.73
C LYS A 208 47.85 -13.61 3.32
N ASN A 209 47.63 -14.16 4.51
CA ASN A 209 48.61 -15.01 5.18
C ASN A 209 48.86 -16.31 4.40
N GLU A 210 47.81 -16.95 3.91
CA GLU A 210 47.92 -18.14 3.05
C GLU A 210 48.71 -17.83 1.76
N LEU A 211 48.43 -16.70 1.12
CA LEU A 211 49.14 -16.28 -0.09
C LEU A 211 50.61 -16.00 0.17
N ALA A 212 50.93 -15.39 1.32
CA ALA A 212 52.32 -15.15 1.74
C ALA A 212 53.07 -16.47 2.00
N GLN A 213 52.45 -17.43 2.69
CA GLN A 213 53.02 -18.76 2.92
C GLN A 213 53.27 -19.51 1.61
N LEU A 214 52.31 -19.47 0.68
CA LEU A 214 52.47 -20.09 -0.63
C LEU A 214 53.61 -19.44 -1.43
N ALA A 215 53.73 -18.11 -1.39
CA ALA A 215 54.83 -17.40 -2.03
C ALA A 215 56.20 -17.78 -1.44
N GLU A 216 56.29 -17.95 -0.12
CA GLU A 216 57.51 -18.40 0.56
C GLU A 216 57.87 -19.84 0.16
N GLN A 217 56.90 -20.76 0.15
CA GLN A 217 57.12 -22.14 -0.31
C GLN A 217 57.56 -22.21 -1.77
N MET A 218 56.98 -21.39 -2.65
CA MET A 218 57.41 -21.29 -4.06
C MET A 218 58.83 -20.72 -4.18
N ALA A 219 59.18 -19.72 -3.38
CA ALA A 219 60.53 -19.17 -3.37
C ALA A 219 61.56 -20.21 -2.89
N HIS A 220 61.22 -20.96 -1.83
CA HIS A 220 62.07 -22.03 -1.29
C HIS A 220 62.27 -23.16 -2.30
N THR A 221 61.19 -23.71 -2.87
CA THR A 221 61.28 -24.76 -3.89
C THR A 221 62.04 -24.30 -5.14
N LYS A 222 61.89 -23.04 -5.55
CA LYS A 222 62.70 -22.47 -6.63
C LYS A 222 64.18 -22.45 -6.28
N GLN A 223 64.55 -22.06 -5.06
CA GLN A 223 65.94 -22.05 -4.61
C GLN A 223 66.52 -23.47 -4.58
N GLU A 224 65.77 -24.46 -4.08
CA GLU A 224 66.18 -25.88 -4.10
C GLU A 224 66.41 -26.38 -5.53
N LEU A 225 65.51 -26.05 -6.47
CA LEU A 225 65.67 -26.40 -7.89
C LEU A 225 66.91 -25.75 -8.51
N GLU A 226 67.19 -24.48 -8.17
CA GLU A 226 68.39 -23.79 -8.65
C GLU A 226 69.68 -24.41 -8.08
N LEU A 227 69.67 -24.82 -6.81
CA LEU A 227 70.79 -25.54 -6.18
C LEU A 227 71.00 -26.90 -6.83
N ALA A 228 69.95 -27.72 -6.93
CA ALA A 228 70.03 -29.04 -7.57
C ALA A 228 70.52 -28.94 -9.03
N LYS A 229 70.07 -27.91 -9.76
CA LYS A 229 70.54 -27.64 -11.12
C LYS A 229 72.03 -27.31 -11.16
N ARG A 230 72.53 -26.51 -10.21
CA ARG A 230 73.98 -26.18 -10.12
C ARG A 230 74.80 -27.41 -9.77
N GLU A 231 74.34 -28.23 -8.83
CA GLU A 231 75.00 -29.48 -8.45
C GLU A 231 75.09 -30.45 -9.63
N GLU A 232 74.00 -30.61 -10.39
CA GLU A 232 73.97 -31.44 -11.60
C GLU A 232 74.92 -30.91 -12.69
N ILE A 233 74.98 -29.59 -12.90
CA ILE A 233 75.93 -28.98 -13.84
C ILE A 233 77.36 -29.26 -13.41
N ASN A 234 77.69 -29.02 -12.13
CA ASN A 234 79.03 -29.26 -11.60
C ASN A 234 79.43 -30.73 -11.74
N PHE A 235 78.51 -31.66 -11.43
CA PHE A 235 78.74 -33.09 -11.58
C PHE A 235 79.04 -33.47 -13.03
N ARG A 236 78.26 -32.96 -13.99
CA ARG A 236 78.49 -33.17 -15.42
C ARG A 236 79.83 -32.60 -15.88
N ASP A 237 80.19 -31.41 -15.43
CA ASP A 237 81.46 -30.77 -15.80
C ASP A 237 82.66 -31.57 -15.26
N THR A 238 82.58 -32.09 -14.03
CA THR A 238 83.60 -33.00 -13.47
C THR A 238 83.72 -34.28 -14.31
N LEU A 239 82.60 -34.92 -14.65
CA LEU A 239 82.61 -36.12 -15.51
C LEU A 239 83.24 -35.84 -16.88
N ILE A 240 82.91 -34.70 -17.50
CA ILE A 240 83.49 -34.30 -18.79
C ILE A 240 85.00 -34.08 -18.65
N TYR A 241 85.44 -33.43 -17.58
CA TYR A 241 86.86 -33.20 -17.32
C TYR A 241 87.62 -34.53 -17.15
N ASP A 242 87.12 -35.43 -16.31
CA ASP A 242 87.73 -36.74 -16.08
C ASP A 242 87.78 -37.58 -17.36
N TYR A 243 86.71 -37.54 -18.16
CA TYR A 243 86.66 -38.24 -19.45
C TYR A 243 87.68 -37.68 -20.45
N LYS A 244 87.84 -36.36 -20.52
CA LYS A 244 88.88 -35.71 -21.35
C LYS A 244 90.29 -36.09 -20.88
N ALA A 245 90.53 -36.12 -19.57
CA ALA A 245 91.82 -36.51 -19.01
C ALA A 245 92.15 -37.98 -19.33
N ALA A 246 91.17 -38.89 -19.22
CA ALA A 246 91.33 -40.28 -19.59
C ALA A 246 91.62 -40.46 -21.08
N LEU A 247 90.88 -39.75 -21.96
CA LEU A 247 91.13 -39.76 -23.41
C LEU A 247 92.53 -39.24 -23.77
N ALA A 248 93.01 -38.20 -23.09
CA ALA A 248 94.36 -37.69 -23.30
C ALA A 248 95.40 -38.76 -22.97
N ARG A 249 95.29 -39.44 -21.82
CA ARG A 249 96.19 -40.55 -21.45
C ARG A 249 96.20 -41.67 -22.49
N VAL A 250 95.03 -42.11 -22.95
CA VAL A 250 94.92 -43.15 -23.99
C VAL A 250 95.57 -42.70 -25.31
N ASN A 251 95.44 -41.42 -25.67
CA ASN A 251 96.11 -40.89 -26.84
C ASN A 251 97.63 -40.84 -26.66
N ASP A 252 98.12 -40.41 -25.49
CA ASP A 252 99.54 -40.39 -25.16
C ASP A 252 100.14 -41.81 -25.23
N GLU A 253 99.47 -42.80 -24.63
CA GLU A 253 99.87 -44.23 -24.70
C GLU A 253 99.93 -44.74 -26.15
N LYS A 254 98.94 -44.39 -26.98
CA LYS A 254 98.94 -44.76 -28.42
C LYS A 254 100.10 -44.11 -29.17
N TRP A 255 100.41 -42.85 -28.87
CA TRP A 255 101.55 -42.15 -29.47
C TRP A 255 102.88 -42.76 -29.04
N GLU A 256 103.04 -43.12 -27.76
CA GLU A 256 104.22 -43.82 -27.26
C GLU A 256 104.40 -45.19 -27.93
N HIS A 257 103.32 -45.96 -28.05
CA HIS A 257 103.35 -47.24 -28.78
C HIS A 257 103.71 -47.07 -30.25
N TRP A 258 103.10 -46.09 -30.94
CA TRP A 258 103.44 -45.79 -32.33
C TRP A 258 104.89 -45.36 -32.50
N ALA A 259 105.39 -44.46 -31.63
CA ALA A 259 106.76 -43.97 -31.66
C ALA A 259 107.76 -45.12 -31.44
N THR A 260 107.47 -46.00 -30.48
CA THR A 260 108.30 -47.18 -30.20
C THR A 260 108.32 -48.13 -31.40
N ALA A 261 107.16 -48.47 -31.96
CA ALA A 261 107.05 -49.34 -33.13
C ALA A 261 107.78 -48.76 -34.35
N TYR A 262 107.66 -47.44 -34.57
CA TYR A 262 108.37 -46.73 -35.64
C TYR A 262 109.89 -46.76 -35.45
N GLN A 263 110.36 -46.61 -34.21
CA GLN A 263 111.78 -46.63 -33.88
C GLN A 263 112.39 -48.03 -34.03
N GLU A 264 111.64 -49.08 -33.69
CA GLU A 264 112.01 -50.48 -33.96
C GLU A 264 112.11 -50.78 -35.47
N GLU A 265 111.17 -50.28 -36.28
CA GLU A 265 111.23 -50.39 -37.74
C GLU A 265 112.43 -49.66 -38.33
N LEU A 266 112.73 -48.44 -37.85
CA LEU A 266 113.91 -47.67 -38.26
C LEU A 266 115.21 -48.42 -37.96
N GLN A 267 115.31 -49.05 -36.78
CA GLN A 267 116.48 -49.86 -36.41
C GLN A 267 116.65 -51.08 -37.32
N LYS A 268 115.55 -51.71 -37.76
CA LYS A 268 115.59 -52.83 -38.73
C LYS A 268 116.06 -52.41 -40.12
N ILE A 269 115.85 -51.16 -40.52
CA ILE A 269 116.27 -50.62 -41.82
C ILE A 269 117.76 -50.18 -41.80
N GLN A 270 118.30 -49.84 -40.63
CA GLN A 270 119.67 -49.36 -40.47
C GLN A 270 120.71 -50.45 -40.15
N ALA A 271 120.27 -51.69 -39.90
CA ALA A 271 121.09 -52.88 -39.69
C ALA A 271 121.23 -53.70 -40.98
#